data_AF-A0AAD4YFG7-F1
#
_entry.id   AF-A0AAD4YFG7-F1
#
_cell.length_a   1.000
_cell.length_b   1.000
_cell.length_c   1.000
_cell.angle_alpha   90.00
_cell.angle_beta   90.00
_cell.angle_gamma   90.00
#
_symmetry.space_group_name_H-M   'P 1'
#
loop_
_entity.id
_entity.type
_entity.pdbx_description
1 polymer ?
#
loop_
_entity_poly.entity_id
_entity_poly.type
_entity_poly.pdbx_seq_one_letter_code
_entity_poly.pdbx_strand_id
1 'polypeptide(L)'
;MANMSRVFKKTCSNGKLSIYLGKRDFVDHVDMVEPIDGVVLVDPDYLKGRKMFVMLTCAFRYGHDDLDVIGLTFRKDLYIQVQQVVPAEPSSPRGPLTVLQERLLHKLGDNAYPFTLQMVVNLPCSVTLQPGPDDTGKVNYHGKPISVNVSINNSTNKVIKKIKISVDQITDVVLYSLDKYTNTVFVQEFTETIAANSTFSKSFAVTPLLADNCQKQGLALDGKLKQGDTNLASSTM
;
A
#
# COMPACT_ATOMS: atom_id res chain seq x y z
N MET A 1 -25.95 -20.71 -1.37
CA MET A 1 -24.71 -20.98 -0.61
C MET A 1 -24.12 -19.64 -0.19
N ALA A 2 -24.09 -19.35 1.11
CA ALA A 2 -23.65 -18.05 1.62
C ALA A 2 -22.14 -17.89 1.42
N ASN A 3 -21.74 -16.86 0.68
CA ASN A 3 -20.35 -16.48 0.49
C ASN A 3 -19.79 -16.08 1.88
N MET A 4 -19.06 -16.99 2.53
CA MET A 4 -18.41 -16.73 3.82
C MET A 4 -17.30 -15.72 3.58
N SER A 5 -17.62 -14.43 3.76
CA SER A 5 -16.65 -13.34 3.77
C SER A 5 -15.59 -13.66 4.82
N ARG A 6 -14.34 -13.81 4.41
CA ARG A 6 -13.20 -13.99 5.32
C ARG A 6 -13.16 -12.78 6.28
N VAL A 7 -13.08 -13.02 7.58
CA VAL A 7 -12.93 -11.96 8.61
C VAL A 7 -11.57 -12.11 9.26
N PHE A 8 -10.87 -10.99 9.42
CA PHE A 8 -9.60 -10.91 10.12
C PHE A 8 -9.84 -10.54 11.58
N LYS A 9 -9.17 -11.24 12.49
CA LYS A 9 -9.27 -11.00 13.94
C LYS A 9 -7.87 -10.80 14.51
N LYS A 10 -7.73 -9.83 15.41
CA LYS A 10 -6.55 -9.71 16.28
C LYS A 10 -6.99 -9.54 17.72
N THR A 11 -6.48 -10.40 18.60
CA THR A 11 -6.71 -10.33 20.04
C THR A 11 -5.51 -9.67 20.70
N CYS A 12 -5.73 -8.81 21.70
CA CYS A 12 -4.65 -8.28 22.52
C CYS A 12 -3.98 -9.38 23.36
N SER A 13 -2.76 -9.14 23.81
CA SER A 13 -1.93 -10.13 24.53
C SER A 13 -2.60 -10.70 25.79
N ASN A 14 -3.38 -9.89 26.51
CA ASN A 14 -4.11 -10.32 27.69
C ASN A 14 -5.46 -11.02 27.38
N GLY A 15 -5.84 -11.16 26.11
CA GLY A 15 -7.06 -11.85 25.68
C GLY A 15 -8.37 -11.06 25.83
N LYS A 16 -8.35 -9.87 26.44
CA LYS A 16 -9.55 -9.15 26.89
C LYS A 16 -10.22 -8.26 25.84
N LEU A 17 -9.54 -7.99 24.75
CA LEU A 17 -10.01 -7.18 23.63
C LEU A 17 -9.69 -7.91 22.33
N SER A 18 -10.65 -7.96 21.43
CA SER A 18 -10.45 -8.45 20.07
C SER A 18 -11.00 -7.47 19.07
N ILE A 19 -10.23 -7.13 18.03
CA ILE A 19 -10.69 -6.33 16.90
C ILE A 19 -10.94 -7.24 15.70
N TYR A 20 -12.01 -6.96 14.97
CA TYR A 20 -12.45 -7.69 13.78
C TYR A 20 -12.59 -6.73 12.60
N LEU A 21 -12.02 -7.10 11.46
CA LEU A 21 -12.10 -6.36 10.19
C LEU A 21 -12.46 -7.29 9.04
N GLY A 22 -13.22 -6.80 8.06
CA GLY A 22 -13.57 -7.56 6.86
C GLY A 22 -12.45 -7.64 5.82
N LYS A 23 -11.56 -6.65 5.80
CA LYS A 23 -10.44 -6.54 4.87
C LYS A 23 -9.26 -5.82 5.51
N ARG A 24 -8.10 -5.90 4.87
CA ARG A 24 -6.84 -5.25 5.30
C ARG A 24 -6.40 -4.15 4.35
N ASP A 25 -6.81 -4.25 3.09
CA ASP A 25 -6.53 -3.29 2.04
C ASP A 25 -7.79 -2.46 1.79
N PHE A 26 -7.63 -1.14 1.78
CA PHE A 26 -8.70 -0.16 1.58
C PHE A 26 -8.32 0.68 0.37
N VAL A 27 -9.20 0.72 -0.63
CA VAL A 27 -8.92 1.39 -1.90
C VAL A 27 -9.12 2.90 -1.73
N ASP A 28 -8.14 3.66 -2.19
CA ASP A 28 -8.26 5.10 -2.39
C ASP A 28 -8.73 5.36 -3.84
N HIS A 29 -9.90 5.99 -3.98
CA HIS A 29 -10.51 6.34 -5.25
C HIS A 29 -10.17 7.78 -5.70
N VAL A 30 -9.22 8.45 -5.04
CA VAL A 30 -8.82 9.87 -5.23
C VAL A 30 -9.83 10.86 -4.65
N ASP A 31 -11.12 10.67 -4.90
CA ASP A 31 -12.20 11.50 -4.35
C ASP A 31 -12.73 10.99 -3.00
N MET A 32 -12.49 9.71 -2.69
CA MET A 32 -12.91 9.06 -1.45
C MET A 32 -12.02 7.85 -1.14
N VAL A 33 -11.76 7.61 0.14
CA VAL A 33 -11.11 6.37 0.62
C VAL A 33 -12.17 5.45 1.21
N GLU A 34 -12.15 4.16 0.84
CA GLU A 34 -13.07 3.17 1.40
C GLU A 34 -13.07 3.18 2.95
N PRO A 35 -14.24 3.23 3.61
CA PRO A 35 -14.31 3.29 5.06
C PRO A 35 -13.76 2.02 5.71
N ILE A 36 -13.20 2.19 6.91
CA ILE A 36 -12.70 1.10 7.74
C ILE A 36 -13.81 0.68 8.70
N ASP A 37 -14.56 -0.34 8.31
CA ASP A 37 -15.62 -0.94 9.13
C ASP A 37 -15.11 -2.12 9.94
N GLY A 38 -15.39 -2.10 11.25
CA GLY A 38 -15.03 -3.19 12.13
C GLY A 38 -15.90 -3.31 13.36
N VAL A 39 -15.58 -4.33 14.15
CA VAL A 39 -16.23 -4.61 15.44
C VAL A 39 -15.14 -4.90 16.47
N VAL A 40 -15.30 -4.36 17.68
CA VAL A 40 -14.46 -4.71 18.84
C VAL A 40 -15.27 -5.53 19.82
N LEU A 41 -14.74 -6.70 20.20
CA LEU A 41 -15.27 -7.52 21.28
C LEU A 41 -14.49 -7.25 22.55
N VAL A 42 -15.22 -7.04 23.64
CA VAL A 42 -14.66 -6.71 24.95
C VAL A 42 -15.09 -7.76 25.97
N ASP A 43 -14.16 -8.17 26.83
CA ASP A 43 -14.49 -8.93 28.03
C ASP A 43 -15.23 -8.00 29.03
N PRO A 44 -16.48 -8.33 29.44
CA PRO A 44 -17.31 -7.47 30.29
C PRO A 44 -16.62 -7.06 31.60
N ASP A 45 -15.93 -8.02 32.21
CA ASP A 45 -15.24 -7.85 33.48
C ASP A 45 -13.96 -7.03 33.32
N TYR A 46 -13.49 -6.83 32.09
CA TYR A 46 -12.34 -6.02 31.82
C TYR A 46 -12.68 -4.53 31.77
N LEU A 47 -13.83 -4.13 31.19
CA LEU A 47 -14.06 -2.72 30.91
C LEU A 47 -14.21 -1.89 32.19
N LYS A 48 -14.96 -2.38 33.19
CA LYS A 48 -15.11 -1.76 34.54
C LYS A 48 -15.27 -0.23 34.51
N GLY A 49 -16.11 0.29 33.63
CA GLY A 49 -16.36 1.74 33.49
C GLY A 49 -15.26 2.54 32.76
N ARG A 50 -14.20 1.88 32.27
CA ARG A 50 -13.17 2.50 31.43
C ARG A 50 -13.72 2.79 30.04
N LYS A 51 -13.15 3.81 29.40
CA LYS A 51 -13.46 4.15 28.02
C LYS A 51 -12.65 3.29 27.06
N MET A 52 -13.26 2.91 25.94
CA MET A 52 -12.60 2.20 24.85
C MET A 52 -12.59 3.08 23.61
N PHE A 53 -11.43 3.12 22.96
CA PHE A 53 -11.21 3.89 21.74
C PHE A 53 -10.66 2.99 20.64
N VAL A 54 -11.02 3.31 19.41
CA VAL A 54 -10.32 2.82 18.22
C VAL A 54 -9.58 4.00 17.62
N MET A 55 -8.32 3.77 17.26
CA MET A 55 -7.44 4.78 16.70
C MET A 55 -6.93 4.30 15.35
N LEU A 56 -7.08 5.14 14.33
CA LEU A 56 -6.36 5.02 13.08
C LEU A 56 -5.18 5.99 13.10
N THR A 57 -4.00 5.48 12.79
CA THR A 57 -2.78 6.29 12.70
C THR A 57 -2.11 6.05 11.36
N CYS A 58 -2.00 7.09 10.54
CA CYS A 58 -1.06 7.13 9.42
C CYS A 58 0.23 7.74 9.94
N ALA A 59 1.33 6.99 9.84
CA ALA A 59 2.63 7.44 10.33
C ALA A 59 3.70 7.16 9.29
N PHE A 60 4.53 8.17 9.06
CA PHE A 60 5.80 7.99 8.38
C PHE A 60 6.82 7.45 9.37
N ARG A 61 7.53 6.38 9.00
CA ARG A 61 8.60 5.79 9.79
C ARG A 61 9.87 5.70 8.97
N TYR A 62 10.98 6.05 9.59
CA TYR A 62 12.31 6.00 9.00
C TYR A 62 13.31 5.51 10.04
N GLY A 63 14.15 4.53 9.68
CA GLY A 63 15.07 3.84 10.60
C GLY A 63 14.89 2.32 10.57
N HIS A 64 15.77 1.61 11.28
CA HIS A 64 15.81 0.14 11.26
C HIS A 64 14.75 -0.48 12.19
N ASP A 65 14.01 -1.48 11.71
CA ASP A 65 12.92 -2.16 12.45
C ASP A 65 13.43 -2.90 13.73
N ASP A 66 14.71 -3.34 13.78
CA ASP A 66 15.26 -4.18 14.86
C ASP A 66 16.09 -3.46 15.96
N LEU A 67 16.18 -2.12 15.96
CA LEU A 67 16.97 -1.40 16.97
C LEU A 67 16.06 -0.52 17.84
N ASP A 68 15.62 -1.06 18.98
CA ASP A 68 15.16 -0.32 20.16
C ASP A 68 16.34 0.45 20.82
N VAL A 69 17.19 1.09 20.01
CA VAL A 69 18.27 1.94 20.47
C VAL A 69 17.88 3.39 20.19
N ILE A 70 17.65 4.09 21.29
CA ILE A 70 17.48 5.53 21.48
C ILE A 70 18.11 6.34 20.32
N GLY A 71 17.27 6.88 19.43
CA GLY A 71 17.64 7.99 18.53
C GLY A 71 17.77 7.73 17.02
N LEU A 72 17.59 6.49 16.53
CA LEU A 72 17.72 6.18 15.08
C LEU A 72 16.42 5.81 14.37
N THR A 73 15.32 5.65 15.10
CA THR A 73 13.98 5.42 14.57
C THR A 73 13.16 6.70 14.68
N PHE A 74 12.93 7.33 13.53
CA PHE A 74 12.07 8.50 13.40
C PHE A 74 10.66 8.06 13.04
N ARG A 75 9.69 8.62 13.76
CA ARG A 75 8.27 8.44 13.48
C ARG A 75 7.59 9.80 13.52
N LYS A 76 6.87 10.14 12.45
CA LYS A 76 5.96 11.29 12.41
C LYS A 76 4.57 10.79 12.09
N ASP A 77 3.65 11.04 13.00
CA ASP A 77 2.24 10.77 12.75
C ASP A 77 1.74 11.85 11.79
N LEU A 78 1.34 11.44 10.58
CA LEU A 78 0.81 12.30 9.53
C LEU A 78 -0.68 12.56 9.73
N TYR A 79 -1.38 11.55 10.27
CA TYR A 79 -2.80 11.63 10.57
C TYR A 79 -3.14 10.71 11.74
N ILE A 80 -3.98 11.22 12.64
CA ILE A 80 -4.54 10.45 13.75
C ILE A 80 -6.04 10.73 13.80
N GLN A 81 -6.84 9.66 13.77
CA GLN A 81 -8.26 9.71 14.02
C GLN A 81 -8.58 8.80 15.19
N VAL A 82 -9.31 9.33 16.17
CA VAL A 82 -9.71 8.60 17.37
C VAL A 82 -11.23 8.60 17.45
N GLN A 83 -11.81 7.42 17.63
CA GLN A 83 -13.23 7.25 17.88
C GLN A 83 -13.42 6.57 19.24
N GLN A 84 -14.21 7.17 20.12
CA GLN A 84 -14.66 6.53 21.35
C GLN A 84 -15.78 5.53 21.01
N VAL A 85 -15.52 4.24 21.26
CA VAL A 85 -16.46 3.15 20.97
C VAL A 85 -17.32 2.84 22.19
N VAL A 86 -16.74 2.89 23.40
CA VAL A 86 -17.48 2.69 24.65
C VAL A 86 -17.11 3.76 25.68
N PRO A 87 -18.09 4.44 26.30
CA PRO A 87 -19.49 4.50 25.85
C PRO A 87 -19.59 5.22 24.50
N ALA A 88 -20.51 4.80 23.64
CA ALA A 88 -20.70 5.43 22.34
C ALA A 88 -21.20 6.88 22.52
N GLU A 89 -20.48 7.85 21.95
CA GLU A 89 -20.80 9.27 22.13
C GLU A 89 -22.12 9.65 21.43
N PRO A 90 -22.99 10.46 22.06
CA PRO A 90 -24.27 10.85 21.49
C PRO A 90 -24.16 11.74 20.24
N SER A 91 -23.04 12.46 20.09
CA SER A 91 -22.72 13.30 18.93
C SER A 91 -22.07 12.53 17.77
N SER A 92 -21.71 11.27 17.95
CA SER A 92 -21.09 10.48 16.89
C SER A 92 -22.15 10.10 15.84
N PRO A 93 -21.95 10.37 14.54
CA PRO A 93 -22.89 9.99 13.51
C PRO A 93 -22.95 8.45 13.46
N ARG A 94 -23.99 7.87 14.06
CA ARG A 94 -24.31 6.45 13.91
C ARG A 94 -24.99 6.27 12.56
N GLY A 95 -24.20 6.10 11.52
CA GLY A 95 -24.68 5.63 10.23
C GLY A 95 -25.33 4.24 10.33
N PRO A 96 -26.02 3.78 9.27
CA PRO A 96 -26.52 2.42 9.22
C PRO A 96 -25.35 1.42 9.37
N LEU A 97 -25.60 0.32 10.08
CA LEU A 97 -24.60 -0.74 10.20
C LEU A 97 -24.36 -1.40 8.84
N THR A 98 -23.11 -1.79 8.60
CA THR A 98 -22.79 -2.59 7.43
C THR A 98 -23.21 -4.04 7.63
N VAL A 99 -23.43 -4.77 6.53
CA VAL A 99 -23.75 -6.22 6.56
C VAL A 99 -22.71 -7.01 7.34
N LEU A 100 -21.43 -6.60 7.30
CA LEU A 100 -20.36 -7.19 8.09
C LEU A 100 -20.59 -6.98 9.59
N GLN A 101 -20.84 -5.73 10.01
CA GLN A 101 -21.06 -5.37 11.41
C GLN A 101 -22.30 -6.09 11.95
N GLU A 102 -23.42 -6.10 11.23
CA GLU A 102 -24.64 -6.81 11.64
C GLU A 102 -24.38 -8.29 11.92
N ARG A 103 -23.70 -8.98 10.99
CA ARG A 103 -23.34 -10.40 11.14
C ARG A 103 -22.40 -10.63 12.33
N LEU A 104 -21.42 -9.76 12.53
CA LEU A 104 -20.48 -9.87 13.63
C LEU A 104 -21.13 -9.60 14.97
N LEU A 105 -21.98 -8.58 15.08
CA LEU A 105 -22.72 -8.28 16.32
C LEU A 105 -23.64 -9.45 16.69
N HIS A 106 -24.40 -9.98 15.73
CA HIS A 106 -25.24 -11.17 15.94
C HIS A 106 -24.42 -12.39 16.38
N LYS A 107 -23.20 -12.57 15.84
CA LYS A 107 -22.35 -13.72 16.16
C LYS A 107 -21.59 -13.58 17.48
N LEU A 108 -21.19 -12.37 17.86
CA LEU A 108 -20.31 -12.10 18.99
C LEU A 108 -21.06 -11.72 20.28
N GLY A 109 -22.33 -11.32 20.16
CA GLY A 109 -23.21 -11.00 21.30
C GLY A 109 -23.02 -9.59 21.86
N ASP A 110 -23.60 -9.35 23.03
CA ASP A 110 -23.86 -8.00 23.59
C ASP A 110 -22.61 -7.17 23.92
N ASN A 111 -21.43 -7.80 23.98
CA ASN A 111 -20.16 -7.14 24.29
C ASN A 111 -19.33 -6.81 23.05
N ALA A 112 -19.97 -6.87 21.89
CA ALA A 112 -19.41 -6.47 20.61
C ALA A 112 -19.91 -5.07 20.24
N TYR A 113 -18.97 -4.21 19.85
CA TYR A 113 -19.25 -2.80 19.57
C TYR A 113 -18.74 -2.43 18.17
N PRO A 114 -19.59 -1.89 17.29
CA PRO A 114 -19.17 -1.51 15.95
C PRO A 114 -18.40 -0.19 15.95
N PHE A 115 -17.52 -0.03 14.96
CA PHE A 115 -16.87 1.24 14.66
C PHE A 115 -16.69 1.39 13.15
N THR A 116 -16.61 2.64 12.71
CA THR A 116 -16.37 3.01 11.31
C THR A 116 -15.45 4.23 11.31
N LEU A 117 -14.29 4.11 10.67
CA LEU A 117 -13.35 5.22 10.51
C LEU A 117 -13.31 5.64 9.04
N GLN A 118 -13.60 6.91 8.79
CA GLN A 118 -13.49 7.51 7.47
C GLN A 118 -12.13 8.22 7.37
N MET A 119 -11.25 7.69 6.53
CA MET A 119 -9.99 8.35 6.17
C MET A 119 -10.28 9.63 5.38
N VAL A 120 -9.46 10.66 5.62
CA VAL A 120 -9.44 11.85 4.76
C VAL A 120 -8.72 11.54 3.46
N VAL A 121 -9.16 12.17 2.37
CA VAL A 121 -8.45 12.14 1.08
C VAL A 121 -7.10 12.87 1.19
N ASN A 122 -6.17 12.57 0.28
CA ASN A 122 -4.81 13.11 0.22
C ASN A 122 -3.85 12.63 1.33
N LEU A 123 -4.20 11.57 2.07
CA LEU A 123 -3.19 10.85 2.87
C LEU A 123 -2.30 10.02 1.93
N PRO A 124 -0.99 9.89 2.21
CA PRO A 124 -0.13 9.06 1.38
C PRO A 124 -0.55 7.59 1.46
N CYS A 125 -0.45 6.90 0.33
CA CYS A 125 -0.60 5.45 0.25
C CYS A 125 0.44 4.72 1.12
N SER A 126 0.15 3.46 1.49
CA SER A 126 1.12 2.61 2.16
C SER A 126 2.31 2.33 1.23
N VAL A 127 3.48 2.86 1.59
CA VAL A 127 4.72 2.69 0.84
C VAL A 127 5.86 2.41 1.81
N THR A 128 6.71 1.44 1.49
CA THR A 128 7.97 1.16 2.21
C THR A 128 9.14 1.23 1.25
N LEU A 129 10.25 1.85 1.64
CA LEU A 129 11.37 2.18 0.73
C LEU A 129 12.67 1.45 1.05
N GLN A 130 13.52 1.39 0.03
CA GLN A 130 14.95 1.18 0.17
C GLN A 130 15.70 2.16 -0.80
N PRO A 131 16.99 2.52 -0.58
CA PRO A 131 17.64 3.69 -1.23
C PRO A 131 18.15 3.56 -2.71
N GLY A 132 18.38 4.67 -3.48
CA GLY A 132 18.79 4.79 -4.93
C GLY A 132 18.96 6.27 -5.45
N PRO A 133 19.03 6.67 -6.76
CA PRO A 133 18.59 8.04 -7.19
C PRO A 133 18.07 8.30 -8.66
N ASP A 134 17.04 9.18 -8.78
CA ASP A 134 16.47 10.02 -9.90
C ASP A 134 15.34 9.59 -10.93
N ASP A 135 14.25 10.43 -11.06
CA ASP A 135 12.83 10.41 -11.66
C ASP A 135 12.59 10.55 -13.19
N THR A 136 11.41 10.33 -13.84
CA THR A 136 9.93 10.48 -13.53
C THR A 136 8.99 9.73 -14.55
N GLY A 137 7.73 9.33 -14.18
CA GLY A 137 6.51 9.42 -15.06
C GLY A 137 5.51 8.22 -15.34
N LYS A 138 4.21 8.58 -15.53
CA LYS A 138 2.97 7.89 -16.09
C LYS A 138 2.36 6.60 -15.46
N VAL A 139 1.02 6.56 -15.33
CA VAL A 139 0.21 5.55 -14.57
C VAL A 139 -0.08 4.25 -15.35
N ASN A 140 0.20 3.09 -14.73
CA ASN A 140 -0.09 1.72 -15.21
C ASN A 140 -0.56 0.83 -14.03
N TYR A 141 -1.20 -0.32 -14.30
CA TYR A 141 -1.66 -1.26 -13.25
C TYR A 141 -0.72 -2.47 -13.10
N HIS A 142 -0.55 -2.96 -11.87
CA HIS A 142 0.27 -4.15 -11.56
C HIS A 142 -0.16 -5.38 -12.35
N GLY A 143 0.82 -6.14 -12.83
CA GLY A 143 0.61 -7.38 -13.59
C GLY A 143 0.08 -7.19 -15.02
N LYS A 144 -0.27 -5.96 -15.44
CA LYS A 144 -0.65 -5.69 -16.83
C LYS A 144 0.57 -5.32 -17.67
N PRO A 145 0.70 -5.86 -18.90
CA PRO A 145 1.77 -5.45 -19.81
C PRO A 145 1.66 -3.97 -20.18
N ILE A 146 2.79 -3.27 -20.11
CA ILE A 146 2.98 -1.89 -20.56
C ILE A 146 3.42 -1.95 -22.03
N SER A 147 2.70 -1.26 -22.92
CA SER A 147 3.07 -1.18 -24.33
C SER A 147 4.04 -0.02 -24.57
N VAL A 148 5.24 -0.34 -25.05
CA VAL A 148 6.32 0.61 -25.38
C VAL A 148 6.48 0.66 -26.89
N ASN A 149 6.08 1.77 -27.50
CA ASN A 149 6.25 2.01 -28.93
C ASN A 149 7.61 2.64 -29.21
N VAL A 150 8.48 1.91 -29.92
CA VAL A 150 9.82 2.37 -30.29
C VAL A 150 9.80 2.70 -31.78
N SER A 151 10.07 3.96 -32.12
CA SER A 151 10.27 4.42 -33.50
C SER A 151 11.65 5.04 -33.62
N ILE A 152 12.45 4.53 -34.55
CA ILE A 152 13.84 4.92 -34.76
C ILE A 152 14.03 5.26 -36.23
N ASN A 153 14.57 6.44 -36.49
CA ASN A 153 15.08 6.84 -37.80
C ASN A 153 16.61 6.90 -37.74
N ASN A 154 17.28 5.86 -38.26
CA ASN A 154 18.74 5.77 -38.25
C ASN A 154 19.32 6.37 -39.53
N SER A 155 19.57 7.68 -39.55
CA SER A 155 20.24 8.37 -40.66
C SER A 155 21.77 8.27 -40.61
N THR A 156 22.32 7.39 -39.78
CA THR A 156 23.78 7.20 -39.63
C THR A 156 24.29 6.08 -40.52
N ASN A 157 25.61 5.99 -40.68
CA ASN A 157 26.28 4.90 -41.37
C ASN A 157 26.57 3.68 -40.46
N LYS A 158 26.08 3.67 -39.21
CA LYS A 158 26.30 2.59 -38.24
C LYS A 158 25.03 1.74 -38.08
N VAL A 159 25.22 0.45 -37.86
CA VAL A 159 24.14 -0.50 -37.55
C VAL A 159 23.88 -0.51 -36.04
N ILE A 160 22.63 -0.34 -35.65
CA ILE A 160 22.18 -0.56 -34.26
C ILE A 160 22.04 -2.06 -34.07
N LYS A 161 22.71 -2.62 -33.05
CA LYS A 161 22.82 -4.09 -32.86
C LYS A 161 21.77 -4.68 -31.91
N LYS A 162 21.22 -3.85 -31.03
CA LYS A 162 20.25 -4.27 -30.03
C LYS A 162 19.44 -3.08 -29.53
N ILE A 163 18.26 -3.37 -29.02
CA ILE A 163 17.40 -2.43 -28.30
C ILE A 163 17.30 -2.95 -26.86
N LYS A 164 17.55 -2.10 -25.87
CA LYS A 164 17.39 -2.45 -24.46
C LYS A 164 16.27 -1.60 -23.89
N ILE A 165 15.28 -2.24 -23.28
CA ILE A 165 14.18 -1.57 -22.58
C ILE A 165 14.33 -1.87 -21.10
N SER A 166 14.29 -0.81 -20.28
CA SER A 166 14.22 -0.91 -18.82
C SER A 166 12.98 -0.19 -18.31
N VAL A 167 12.45 -0.69 -17.19
CA VAL A 167 11.48 0.04 -16.36
C VAL A 167 12.16 0.30 -15.04
N ASP A 168 12.21 1.55 -14.64
CA ASP A 168 12.81 2.00 -13.40
C ASP A 168 11.72 2.51 -12.46
N GLN A 169 11.71 2.02 -11.23
CA GLN A 169 10.88 2.54 -10.16
C GLN A 169 11.63 3.70 -9.50
N ILE A 170 11.00 4.86 -9.44
CA ILE A 170 11.53 6.03 -8.73
C ILE A 170 10.73 6.27 -7.45
N THR A 171 11.40 6.69 -6.40
CA THR A 171 10.72 7.06 -5.16
C THR A 171 11.37 8.24 -4.45
N ASP A 172 10.57 9.27 -4.18
CA ASP A 172 10.95 10.46 -3.45
C ASP A 172 10.56 10.34 -1.96
N VAL A 173 11.51 10.66 -1.07
CA VAL A 173 11.27 10.87 0.35
C VAL A 173 11.34 12.36 0.59
N VAL A 174 10.25 12.96 1.10
CA VAL A 174 10.12 14.43 1.18
C VAL A 174 9.90 14.97 2.60
N LEU A 175 9.98 14.11 3.64
CA LEU A 175 9.59 14.52 4.99
C LEU A 175 10.74 15.06 5.85
N TYR A 176 11.94 14.47 5.74
CA TYR A 176 13.09 14.79 6.60
C TYR A 176 14.35 15.15 5.83
N SER A 177 14.62 14.40 4.76
CA SER A 177 15.60 14.69 3.73
C SER A 177 14.86 14.77 2.40
N LEU A 178 15.42 15.47 1.41
CA LEU A 178 14.94 15.48 0.03
C LEU A 178 15.69 14.40 -0.74
N ASP A 179 15.49 13.15 -0.32
CA ASP A 179 16.17 12.00 -0.91
C ASP A 179 15.30 11.40 -2.01
N LYS A 180 15.95 10.80 -3.00
CA LYS A 180 15.31 10.29 -4.20
C LYS A 180 15.97 9.00 -4.57
N TYR A 181 15.20 7.98 -4.94
CA TYR A 181 15.65 6.60 -5.13
C TYR A 181 15.25 6.01 -6.48
N THR A 182 16.17 5.47 -7.29
CA THR A 182 15.86 4.84 -8.60
C THR A 182 16.39 3.42 -8.70
N ASN A 183 15.48 2.50 -9.04
CA ASN A 183 15.79 1.08 -9.15
C ASN A 183 15.16 0.46 -10.39
N THR A 184 15.97 -0.23 -11.19
CA THR A 184 15.46 -0.97 -12.35
C THR A 184 14.64 -2.17 -11.92
N VAL A 185 13.33 -2.14 -12.16
CA VAL A 185 12.36 -3.22 -11.87
C VAL A 185 12.10 -4.12 -13.07
N PHE A 186 12.55 -3.75 -14.26
CA PHE A 186 12.49 -4.61 -15.43
C PHE A 186 13.64 -4.25 -16.37
N VAL A 187 14.26 -5.25 -16.97
CA VAL A 187 15.25 -5.04 -18.02
C VAL A 187 15.19 -6.17 -19.04
N GLN A 188 15.05 -5.83 -20.31
CA GLN A 188 15.10 -6.81 -21.40
C GLN A 188 15.90 -6.25 -22.58
N GLU A 189 16.79 -7.09 -23.11
CA GLU A 189 17.50 -6.82 -24.36
C GLU A 189 16.81 -7.56 -25.51
N PHE A 190 16.62 -6.85 -26.62
CA PHE A 190 16.05 -7.35 -27.84
C PHE A 190 17.08 -7.24 -28.97
N THR A 191 17.21 -8.30 -29.77
CA THR A 191 18.30 -8.49 -30.76
C THR A 191 17.98 -7.93 -32.14
N GLU A 192 16.92 -7.11 -32.28
CA GLU A 192 16.62 -6.46 -33.55
C GLU A 192 17.77 -5.55 -33.96
N THR A 193 18.19 -5.72 -35.21
CA THR A 193 19.20 -4.88 -35.82
C THR A 193 18.55 -3.85 -36.73
N ILE A 194 19.07 -2.62 -36.70
CA ILE A 194 18.59 -1.54 -37.55
C ILE A 194 19.76 -1.11 -38.43
N ALA A 195 19.61 -1.32 -39.73
CA ALA A 195 20.62 -0.99 -40.72
C ALA A 195 20.94 0.52 -40.74
N ALA A 196 22.07 0.85 -41.35
CA ALA A 196 22.40 2.24 -41.66
C ALA A 196 21.37 2.84 -42.63
N ASN A 197 21.08 4.13 -42.49
CA ASN A 197 20.15 4.88 -43.33
C ASN A 197 18.75 4.24 -43.46
N SER A 198 18.21 3.68 -42.37
CA SER A 198 16.90 3.02 -42.36
C SER A 198 16.02 3.42 -41.17
N THR A 199 14.73 3.11 -41.27
CA THR A 199 13.75 3.35 -40.21
C THR A 199 13.28 2.03 -39.59
N PHE A 200 12.94 2.06 -38.31
CA PHE A 200 12.40 0.95 -37.54
C PHE A 200 11.23 1.43 -36.69
N SER A 201 10.15 0.65 -36.61
CA SER A 201 9.02 0.94 -35.71
C SER A 201 8.45 -0.37 -35.19
N LYS A 202 8.42 -0.54 -33.87
CA LYS A 202 7.88 -1.74 -33.22
C LYS A 202 7.34 -1.44 -31.83
N SER A 203 6.26 -2.11 -31.47
CA SER A 203 5.70 -2.11 -30.12
C SER A 203 6.25 -3.29 -29.33
N PHE A 204 6.75 -3.01 -28.13
CA PHE A 204 7.20 -4.00 -27.16
C PHE A 204 6.21 -4.04 -25.99
N ALA A 205 6.00 -5.22 -25.40
CA ALA A 205 5.20 -5.38 -24.20
C ALA A 205 6.13 -5.73 -23.04
N VAL A 206 6.12 -4.94 -21.97
CA VAL A 206 6.97 -5.14 -20.79
C VAL A 206 6.12 -5.24 -19.54
N THR A 207 6.44 -6.15 -18.64
CA THR A 207 5.65 -6.37 -17.41
C THR A 207 6.59 -6.36 -16.21
N PRO A 208 6.72 -5.23 -15.49
CA PRO A 208 7.50 -5.20 -14.26
C PRO A 208 6.76 -5.99 -13.16
N LEU A 209 7.40 -7.03 -12.61
CA LEU A 209 6.82 -7.87 -11.55
C LEU A 209 7.73 -7.89 -10.32
N LEU A 210 7.14 -7.92 -9.13
CA LEU A 210 7.91 -8.06 -7.88
C LEU A 210 8.65 -9.41 -7.81
N ALA A 211 8.07 -10.47 -8.38
CA ALA A 211 8.67 -11.81 -8.36
C ALA A 211 10.11 -11.83 -8.90
N ASP A 212 10.38 -11.08 -9.97
CA ASP A 212 11.69 -10.98 -10.62
C ASP A 212 12.68 -10.07 -9.87
N ASN A 213 12.21 -9.38 -8.84
CA ASN A 213 12.94 -8.34 -8.13
C ASN A 213 13.00 -8.56 -6.62
N CYS A 214 12.50 -9.70 -6.12
CA CYS A 214 12.37 -9.98 -4.68
C CYS A 214 13.69 -9.93 -3.88
N GLN A 215 14.84 -10.07 -4.54
CA GLN A 215 16.17 -10.02 -3.92
C GLN A 215 16.81 -8.63 -3.93
N LYS A 216 16.23 -7.67 -4.67
CA LYS A 216 16.82 -6.33 -4.80
C LYS A 216 16.55 -5.52 -3.54
N GLN A 217 17.59 -4.81 -3.11
CA GLN A 217 17.45 -3.72 -2.17
C GLN A 217 17.24 -2.44 -2.96
N GLY A 218 16.38 -1.55 -2.50
CA GLY A 218 16.08 -0.27 -3.13
C GLY A 218 14.59 -0.06 -3.48
N LEU A 219 13.78 -1.12 -3.39
CA LEU A 219 12.47 -1.11 -3.98
C LEU A 219 11.42 -0.52 -3.05
N ALA A 220 10.59 0.35 -3.62
CA ALA A 220 9.36 0.76 -3.00
C ALA A 220 8.31 -0.33 -3.17
N LEU A 221 7.67 -0.73 -2.07
CA LEU A 221 6.63 -1.77 -2.05
C LEU A 221 5.36 -1.24 -1.38
N ASP A 222 4.20 -1.79 -1.74
CA ASP A 222 2.91 -1.47 -1.12
C ASP A 222 2.72 -2.14 0.26
N GLY A 223 3.59 -3.08 0.62
CA GLY A 223 3.58 -3.84 1.86
C GLY A 223 4.92 -4.49 2.23
N LYS A 224 4.94 -5.26 3.33
CA LYS A 224 6.16 -5.98 3.77
C LYS A 224 6.35 -7.25 2.94
N LEU A 225 7.57 -7.48 2.45
CA LEU A 225 7.98 -8.65 1.63
C LEU A 225 7.62 -10.03 2.20
N LYS A 226 7.42 -10.16 3.52
CA LYS A 226 6.95 -11.39 4.19
C LYS A 226 5.45 -11.68 4.01
N GLN A 227 4.68 -10.76 3.43
CA GLN A 227 3.25 -10.93 3.15
C GLN A 227 3.07 -11.33 1.69
N GLY A 228 2.39 -12.44 1.44
CA GLY A 228 2.23 -13.03 0.09
C GLY A 228 1.44 -12.20 -0.93
N ASP A 229 0.84 -11.09 -0.50
CA ASP A 229 0.02 -10.20 -1.34
C ASP A 229 0.74 -8.89 -1.71
N THR A 230 2.06 -8.80 -1.47
CA THR A 230 2.86 -7.58 -1.71
C THR A 230 3.17 -7.39 -3.20
N ASN A 231 3.11 -6.14 -3.68
CA ASN A 231 3.51 -5.72 -5.03
C ASN A 231 4.57 -4.61 -4.98
N LEU A 232 5.05 -4.20 -6.16
CA LEU A 232 5.78 -2.94 -6.30
C LEU A 232 4.87 -1.79 -5.84
N ALA A 233 5.43 -0.76 -5.20
CA ALA A 233 4.65 0.41 -4.81
C ALA A 233 4.00 1.05 -6.05
N SER A 234 2.72 1.37 -5.92
CA SER A 234 2.01 2.19 -6.90
C SER A 234 2.59 3.60 -6.93
N SER A 235 2.53 4.26 -8.08
CA SER A 235 2.89 5.68 -8.19
C SER A 235 1.99 6.52 -7.29
N THR A 236 2.58 7.39 -6.46
CA THR A 236 1.84 8.34 -5.64
C THR A 236 1.43 9.53 -6.53
N MET A 237 0.17 9.97 -6.44
CA MET A 237 -0.39 11.10 -7.20
C MET A 237 -0.35 12.41 -6.41
#